data_AF-A0AAN9QBK7-F1
#
_entry.id   AF-A0AAN9QBK7-F1
#
_cell.length_a   1.000
_cell.length_b   1.000
_cell.length_c   1.000
_cell.angle_alpha   90.00
_cell.angle_beta   90.00
_cell.angle_gamma   90.00
#
_symmetry.space_group_name_H-M   'P 1'
#
loop_
_entity.id
_entity.type
_entity.pdbx_description
1 polymer ?
#
loop_
_entity_poly.entity_id
_entity_poly.type
_entity_poly.pdbx_seq_one_letter_code
_entity_poly.pdbx_strand_id
1 'polypeptide(L)'
;MALYELAVFDPSDPVLDPMWRQAFVVAGTMWYGSATTPIELFGPTRYQWDQGYFQQEIYRRVGAVLAENQSLSEAWSKIPEKLAFYDYIGNNPAKGGLFRAGSMDNGDGIAVGWLGHPIFRDKEGCELFVRRMPTFFETFPVVLVDGDGIVRADVPFRRAESKYSVEQVGVTVEFYGGELNGVSYSDPTTVKKYARRAQLGEIFELDRATLKSDGVFRSSPRGDDDDPQ
;
A
#
# COMPACT_ATOMS: atom_id res chain seq x y z
N MET A 1 -12.13 37.48 -15.49
CA MET A 1 -12.34 36.13 -16.05
C MET A 1 -13.68 35.56 -15.59
N ALA A 2 -13.90 35.27 -14.30
CA ALA A 2 -15.16 34.68 -13.82
C ALA A 2 -16.45 35.49 -14.17
N LEU A 3 -16.42 36.82 -14.07
CA LEU A 3 -17.56 37.68 -14.42
C LEU A 3 -17.84 37.79 -15.93
N TYR A 4 -16.85 37.54 -16.78
CA TYR A 4 -17.02 37.56 -18.24
C TYR A 4 -17.64 36.25 -18.72
N GLU A 5 -17.22 35.11 -18.16
CA GLU A 5 -17.79 33.81 -18.54
C GLU A 5 -19.26 33.65 -18.14
N LEU A 6 -19.67 34.21 -17.00
CA LEU A 6 -21.09 34.25 -16.60
C LEU A 6 -21.95 35.15 -17.50
N ALA A 7 -21.37 36.20 -18.10
CA ALA A 7 -22.09 37.16 -18.95
C ALA A 7 -22.25 36.69 -20.40
N VAL A 8 -21.44 35.71 -20.84
CA VAL A 8 -21.46 35.12 -22.20
C VAL A 8 -21.92 33.66 -22.16
N PHE A 9 -22.40 33.18 -21.01
CA PHE A 9 -22.84 31.80 -20.83
C PHE A 9 -24.09 31.51 -21.67
N ASP A 10 -23.91 30.69 -22.71
CA ASP A 10 -24.98 30.07 -23.48
C ASP A 10 -25.08 28.59 -23.08
N PRO A 11 -26.14 28.17 -22.37
CA PRO A 11 -26.32 26.78 -21.96
C PRO A 11 -26.54 25.80 -23.13
N SER A 12 -26.69 26.30 -24.36
CA SER A 12 -26.79 25.48 -25.58
C SER A 12 -25.44 25.23 -26.28
N ASP A 13 -24.36 25.90 -25.86
CA ASP A 13 -23.01 25.68 -26.38
C ASP A 13 -22.23 24.69 -25.49
N PRO A 14 -22.10 23.40 -25.88
CA PRO A 14 -21.41 22.39 -25.08
C PRO A 14 -19.89 22.63 -24.97
N VAL A 15 -19.31 23.53 -25.78
CA VAL A 15 -17.88 23.81 -25.78
C VAL A 15 -17.51 24.92 -24.79
N LEU A 16 -18.39 25.91 -24.59
CA LEU A 16 -18.10 27.06 -23.72
C LEU A 16 -18.72 26.96 -22.32
N ASP A 17 -19.48 25.90 -22.03
CA ASP A 17 -20.06 25.69 -20.70
C ASP A 17 -18.96 25.65 -19.60
N PRO A 18 -18.95 26.59 -18.65
CA PRO A 18 -18.00 26.59 -17.55
C PRO A 18 -18.15 25.36 -16.64
N MET A 19 -19.30 24.68 -16.62
CA MET A 19 -19.49 23.54 -15.71
C MET A 19 -18.54 22.38 -16.03
N TRP A 20 -18.37 22.00 -17.31
CA TRP A 20 -17.48 20.89 -17.66
C TRP A 20 -16.01 21.23 -17.38
N ARG A 21 -15.57 22.47 -17.66
CA ARG A 21 -14.19 22.91 -17.38
C ARG A 21 -13.89 22.85 -15.89
N GLN A 22 -14.81 23.33 -15.07
CA GLN A 22 -14.71 23.27 -13.61
C GLN A 22 -14.65 21.81 -13.14
N ALA A 23 -15.48 20.93 -13.73
CA ALA A 23 -15.47 19.49 -13.45
C ALA A 23 -14.09 18.83 -13.73
N PHE A 24 -13.45 19.13 -14.88
CA PHE A 24 -12.11 18.60 -15.17
C PHE A 24 -11.04 19.13 -14.21
N VAL A 25 -11.15 20.40 -13.79
CA VAL A 25 -10.21 20.96 -12.80
C VAL A 25 -10.36 20.23 -11.46
N VAL A 26 -11.59 20.05 -10.96
CA VAL A 26 -11.79 19.35 -9.69
C VAL A 26 -11.36 17.88 -9.77
N ALA A 27 -11.71 17.17 -10.85
CA ALA A 27 -11.29 15.78 -11.07
C ALA A 27 -9.75 15.65 -11.10
N GLY A 28 -9.07 16.55 -11.81
CA GLY A 28 -7.62 16.61 -11.84
C GLY A 28 -7.04 16.87 -10.44
N THR A 29 -7.51 17.90 -9.73
CA THR A 29 -7.01 18.21 -8.38
C THR A 29 -7.28 17.10 -7.36
N MET A 30 -8.39 16.38 -7.48
CA MET A 30 -8.70 15.22 -6.65
C MET A 30 -7.73 14.07 -6.94
N TRP A 31 -7.50 13.74 -8.21
CA TRP A 31 -6.66 12.61 -8.56
C TRP A 31 -5.16 12.83 -8.28
N TYR A 32 -4.65 14.02 -8.60
CA TYR A 32 -3.23 14.37 -8.38
C TYR A 32 -2.94 14.82 -6.95
N GLY A 33 -3.95 15.31 -6.25
CA GLY A 33 -3.82 15.89 -4.92
C GLY A 33 -3.47 17.37 -4.97
N SER A 34 -4.18 18.17 -4.17
CA SER A 34 -3.91 19.58 -3.92
C SER A 34 -4.10 19.91 -2.44
N ALA A 35 -3.83 21.16 -2.06
CA ALA A 35 -4.11 21.65 -0.70
C ALA A 35 -5.59 21.56 -0.30
N THR A 36 -6.52 21.52 -1.27
CA THR A 36 -7.97 21.41 -1.02
C THR A 36 -8.48 19.97 -0.98
N THR A 37 -7.63 18.98 -1.30
CA THR A 37 -7.99 17.55 -1.28
C THR A 37 -7.04 16.76 -0.37
N PRO A 38 -7.02 17.06 0.95
CA PRO A 38 -6.07 16.46 1.87
C PRO A 38 -6.25 14.94 1.99
N ILE A 39 -5.14 14.22 2.17
CA ILE A 39 -5.14 12.76 2.25
C ILE A 39 -5.87 12.22 3.48
N GLU A 40 -5.99 13.02 4.54
CA GLU A 40 -6.68 12.60 5.76
C GLU A 40 -8.21 12.56 5.59
N LEU A 41 -8.74 13.22 4.56
CA LEU A 41 -10.17 13.23 4.25
C LEU A 41 -10.52 12.32 3.08
N PHE A 42 -9.67 12.27 2.05
CA PHE A 42 -9.96 11.53 0.81
C PHE A 42 -9.09 10.28 0.60
N GLY A 43 -8.15 10.01 1.50
CA GLY A 43 -7.14 8.96 1.33
C GLY A 43 -5.92 9.41 0.50
N PRO A 44 -4.86 8.58 0.44
CA PRO A 44 -3.65 8.88 -0.31
C PRO A 44 -3.88 8.87 -1.82
N THR A 45 -2.91 9.32 -2.60
CA THR A 45 -2.93 9.26 -4.07
C THR A 45 -2.14 8.04 -4.56
N ARG A 46 -2.46 7.55 -5.77
CA ARG A 46 -1.70 6.46 -6.39
C ARG A 46 -0.21 6.78 -6.56
N TYR A 47 0.12 8.05 -6.77
CA TYR A 47 1.48 8.50 -7.04
C TYR A 47 2.37 8.34 -5.80
N GLN A 48 1.80 8.45 -4.60
CA GLN A 48 2.51 8.21 -3.35
C GLN A 48 2.93 6.75 -3.23
N TRP A 49 2.09 5.80 -3.69
CA TRP A 49 2.47 4.38 -3.75
C TRP A 49 3.52 4.12 -4.83
N ASP A 50 3.30 4.61 -6.05
CA ASP A 50 4.19 4.34 -7.19
C ASP A 50 5.61 4.85 -6.96
N GLN A 51 5.77 5.96 -6.23
CA GLN A 51 7.06 6.56 -5.89
C GLN A 51 7.62 6.09 -4.54
N GLY A 52 6.89 5.29 -3.78
CA GLY A 52 7.29 4.85 -2.43
C GLY A 52 7.42 6.03 -1.45
N TYR A 53 6.54 7.02 -1.53
CA TYR A 53 6.62 8.26 -0.74
C TYR A 53 6.61 8.01 0.77
N PHE A 54 5.63 7.23 1.26
CA PHE A 54 5.52 6.91 2.70
C PHE A 54 6.62 5.96 3.15
N GLN A 55 6.94 4.96 2.32
CA GLN A 55 8.07 4.06 2.54
C GLN A 55 9.37 4.84 2.79
N GLN A 56 9.70 5.82 1.93
CA GLN A 56 10.90 6.64 2.09
C GLN A 56 10.91 7.43 3.40
N GLU A 57 9.78 8.02 3.80
CA GLU A 57 9.66 8.74 5.07
C GLU A 57 9.81 7.82 6.28
N ILE A 58 9.26 6.60 6.23
CA ILE A 58 9.44 5.57 7.26
C ILE A 58 10.92 5.23 7.39
N TYR A 59 11.60 4.87 6.30
CA TYR A 59 13.04 4.57 6.34
C TYR A 59 13.89 5.75 6.79
N ARG A 60 13.52 6.98 6.43
CA ARG A 60 14.21 8.19 6.92
C ARG A 60 14.10 8.33 8.44
N ARG A 61 12.90 8.09 9.01
CA ARG A 61 12.70 8.13 10.47
C ARG A 61 13.43 7.01 11.18
N VAL A 62 13.32 5.78 10.69
CA VAL A 62 14.03 4.63 11.25
C VAL A 62 15.54 4.88 11.20
N GLY A 63 16.08 5.34 10.07
CA GLY A 63 17.50 5.67 9.91
C GLY A 63 17.99 6.76 10.87
N ALA A 64 17.17 7.80 11.10
CA ALA A 64 17.50 8.84 12.08
C ALA A 64 17.59 8.29 13.51
N VAL A 65 16.67 7.39 13.88
CA VAL A 65 16.67 6.76 15.22
C VAL A 65 17.82 5.76 15.38
N LEU A 66 18.15 5.02 14.33
CA LEU A 66 19.31 4.11 14.33
C LEU A 66 20.63 4.87 14.47
N ALA A 67 20.73 6.08 13.90
CA ALA A 67 21.90 6.95 14.08
C ALA A 67 22.07 7.43 15.53
N GLU A 68 21.01 7.41 16.34
CA GLU A 68 21.05 7.68 17.79
C GLU A 68 21.47 6.45 18.63
N ASN A 69 21.98 5.38 17.99
CA ASN A 69 22.39 4.10 18.60
C ASN A 69 21.27 3.33 19.32
N GLN A 70 20.02 3.51 18.92
CA GLN A 70 18.90 2.72 19.42
C GLN A 70 18.78 1.39 18.68
N SER A 71 18.11 0.42 19.30
CA SER A 71 17.87 -0.88 18.67
C SER A 71 16.86 -0.78 17.51
N LEU A 72 16.90 -1.74 16.58
CA LEU A 72 15.93 -1.83 15.48
C LEU A 72 14.49 -1.90 16.00
N SER A 73 14.25 -2.67 17.07
CA SER A 73 12.93 -2.80 17.68
C SER A 73 12.41 -1.46 18.21
N GLU A 74 13.25 -0.66 18.88
CA GLU A 74 12.88 0.67 19.36
C GLU A 74 12.64 1.64 18.20
N ALA A 75 13.47 1.59 17.15
CA ALA A 75 13.34 2.44 15.98
C ALA A 75 12.00 2.21 15.27
N TRP A 76 11.63 0.96 15.03
CA TRP A 76 10.36 0.59 14.40
C TRP A 76 9.15 0.84 15.32
N SER A 77 9.30 0.68 16.63
CA SER A 77 8.24 0.98 17.61
C SER A 77 7.90 2.48 17.71
N LYS A 78 8.80 3.37 17.28
CA LYS A 78 8.55 4.82 17.22
C LYS A 78 7.77 5.25 15.97
N ILE A 79 7.56 4.36 15.00
CA ILE A 79 6.81 4.68 13.79
C ILE A 79 5.31 4.74 14.12
N PRO A 80 4.61 5.83 13.79
CA PRO A 80 3.18 5.91 14.00
C PRO A 80 2.44 4.92 13.10
N GLU A 81 1.48 4.17 13.66
CA GLU A 81 0.67 3.21 12.91
C GLU A 81 -0.08 3.87 11.74
N LYS A 82 -0.55 5.11 11.91
CA LYS A 82 -1.17 5.90 10.83
C LYS A 82 -0.24 6.07 9.63
N LEU A 83 1.06 6.29 9.86
CA LEU A 83 2.05 6.42 8.79
C LEU A 83 2.29 5.09 8.10
N ALA A 84 2.41 4.00 8.87
CA ALA A 84 2.54 2.65 8.32
C ALA A 84 1.30 2.27 7.49
N PHE A 85 0.10 2.70 7.92
CA PHE A 85 -1.14 2.41 7.21
C PHE A 85 -1.23 3.12 5.86
N TYR A 86 -0.66 4.33 5.73
CA TYR A 86 -0.54 4.96 4.41
C TYR A 86 0.39 4.20 3.45
N ASP A 87 1.32 3.40 3.97
CA ASP A 87 2.25 2.59 3.18
C ASP A 87 1.70 1.17 2.88
N TYR A 88 0.38 1.06 2.74
CA TYR A 88 -0.35 -0.16 2.38
C TYR A 88 -1.14 0.06 1.08
N ILE A 89 -1.00 -0.86 0.12
CA ILE A 89 -1.60 -0.73 -1.22
C ILE A 89 -3.13 -0.80 -1.20
N GLY A 90 -3.75 -1.37 -0.18
CA GLY A 90 -5.22 -1.36 -0.05
C GLY A 90 -5.78 0.05 0.06
N ASN A 91 -4.96 1.01 0.50
CA ASN A 91 -5.32 2.43 0.55
C ASN A 91 -5.08 3.18 -0.77
N ASN A 92 -4.51 2.52 -1.79
CA ASN A 92 -4.28 3.14 -3.10
C ASN A 92 -5.61 3.22 -3.87
N PRO A 93 -6.08 4.44 -4.25
CA PRO A 93 -7.38 4.61 -4.92
C PRO A 93 -7.43 3.96 -6.31
N ALA A 94 -6.30 3.52 -6.87
CA ALA A 94 -6.22 2.86 -8.17
C ALA A 94 -6.27 1.31 -8.09
N LYS A 95 -6.76 0.74 -6.98
CA LYS A 95 -6.91 -0.71 -6.77
C LYS A 95 -8.36 -1.22 -6.72
N GLY A 96 -9.35 -0.32 -6.83
CA GLY A 96 -10.76 -0.70 -6.88
C GLY A 96 -11.19 -1.32 -8.21
N GLY A 97 -12.50 -1.37 -8.42
CA GLY A 97 -13.09 -1.84 -9.67
C GLY A 97 -14.51 -1.32 -9.82
N LEU A 98 -14.92 -1.02 -11.06
CA LEU A 98 -16.16 -0.27 -11.36
C LEU A 98 -17.44 -0.83 -10.69
N PHE A 99 -17.57 -2.14 -10.58
CA PHE A 99 -18.76 -2.78 -9.99
C PHE A 99 -18.53 -3.30 -8.57
N ARG A 100 -17.40 -2.92 -7.95
CA ARG A 100 -17.11 -3.27 -6.57
C ARG A 100 -17.63 -2.14 -5.69
N ALA A 101 -18.94 -2.15 -5.44
CA ALA A 101 -19.59 -1.12 -4.63
C ALA A 101 -19.25 -1.24 -3.14
N GLY A 102 -19.47 -0.14 -2.42
CA GLY A 102 -19.34 -0.04 -0.96
C GLY A 102 -17.98 0.47 -0.49
N SER A 103 -17.85 0.61 0.84
CA SER A 103 -16.63 1.11 1.47
C SER A 103 -15.43 0.16 1.29
N MET A 104 -14.23 0.72 1.45
CA MET A 104 -12.98 -0.05 1.47
C MET A 104 -13.00 -1.20 2.50
N ASP A 105 -13.59 -0.97 3.67
CA ASP A 105 -13.72 -1.98 4.73
C ASP A 105 -14.53 -3.22 4.31
N ASN A 106 -15.47 -3.09 3.36
CA ASN A 106 -16.20 -4.24 2.80
C ASN A 106 -15.31 -5.10 1.89
N GLY A 107 -14.18 -4.54 1.44
CA GLY A 107 -13.16 -5.23 0.66
C GLY A 107 -12.23 -6.04 1.54
N ASP A 108 -11.15 -5.43 2.01
CA ASP A 108 -10.07 -6.10 2.72
C ASP A 108 -10.36 -6.32 4.22
N GLY A 109 -11.18 -5.46 4.84
CA GLY A 109 -11.64 -5.56 6.22
C GLY A 109 -11.31 -4.33 7.05
N ILE A 110 -11.82 -4.28 8.27
CA ILE A 110 -11.55 -3.17 9.19
C ILE A 110 -10.15 -3.36 9.78
N ALA A 111 -9.27 -2.36 9.64
CA ALA A 111 -7.94 -2.42 10.23
C ALA A 111 -7.99 -2.37 11.77
N VAL A 112 -7.40 -3.39 12.41
CA VAL A 112 -7.39 -3.55 13.87
C VAL A 112 -6.08 -3.04 14.48
N GLY A 113 -4.94 -3.43 13.89
CA GLY A 113 -3.62 -3.07 14.41
C GLY A 113 -2.50 -3.37 13.43
N TRP A 114 -1.37 -2.70 13.60
CA TRP A 114 -0.16 -2.93 12.80
C TRP A 114 0.61 -4.12 13.38
N LEU A 115 0.93 -5.11 12.53
CA LEU A 115 1.65 -6.31 12.97
C LEU A 115 3.14 -6.06 13.18
N GLY A 116 3.66 -4.94 12.68
CA GLY A 116 5.10 -4.63 12.68
C GLY A 116 5.73 -4.79 11.31
N HIS A 117 6.95 -4.24 11.17
CA HIS A 117 7.70 -4.30 9.93
C HIS A 117 8.42 -5.65 9.80
N PRO A 118 8.15 -6.44 8.73
CA PRO A 118 8.81 -7.70 8.48
C PRO A 118 10.17 -7.51 7.79
N ILE A 119 11.24 -8.01 8.40
CA ILE A 119 12.55 -8.14 7.77
C ILE A 119 12.76 -9.60 7.39
N PHE A 120 12.97 -9.85 6.09
CA PHE A 120 13.28 -11.19 5.58
C PHE A 120 14.79 -11.36 5.52
N ARG A 121 15.29 -12.54 5.90
CA ARG A 121 16.71 -12.89 5.81
C ARG A 121 16.89 -14.25 5.19
N ASP A 122 17.93 -14.43 4.39
CA ASP A 122 18.35 -15.77 3.97
C ASP A 122 19.13 -16.49 5.08
N LYS A 123 19.55 -17.73 4.80
CA LYS A 123 20.39 -18.53 5.70
C LYS A 123 21.76 -17.90 6.00
N GLU A 124 22.24 -17.00 5.15
CA GLU A 124 23.52 -16.29 5.30
C GLU A 124 23.36 -15.01 6.14
N GLY A 125 22.12 -14.64 6.48
CA GLY A 125 21.77 -13.46 7.26
C GLY A 125 21.64 -12.20 6.41
N CYS A 126 21.70 -12.31 5.07
CA CYS A 126 21.50 -11.18 4.17
C CYS A 126 20.03 -10.77 4.16
N GLU A 127 19.78 -9.47 4.31
CA GLU A 127 18.44 -8.91 4.25
C GLU A 127 17.87 -8.99 2.83
N LEU A 128 16.61 -9.42 2.74
CA LEU A 128 15.87 -9.57 1.50
C LEU A 128 14.63 -8.67 1.51
N PHE A 129 14.35 -8.07 0.36
CA PHE A 129 13.24 -7.17 0.13
C PHE A 129 12.20 -7.82 -0.78
N VAL A 130 10.94 -7.79 -0.36
CA VAL A 130 9.83 -8.27 -1.20
C VAL A 130 9.52 -7.22 -2.27
N ARG A 131 9.48 -7.63 -3.54
CA ARG A 131 9.06 -6.73 -4.61
C ARG A 131 7.58 -6.39 -4.46
N ARG A 132 7.30 -5.11 -4.19
CA ARG A 132 5.93 -4.57 -4.05
C ARG A 132 5.13 -4.70 -5.34
N MET A 133 3.82 -4.93 -5.20
CA MET A 133 2.86 -4.99 -6.30
C MET A 133 2.71 -3.60 -6.97
N PRO A 134 3.00 -3.48 -8.27
CA PRO A 134 2.68 -2.25 -9.01
C PRO A 134 1.17 -2.10 -9.18
N THR A 135 0.71 -0.86 -9.27
CA THR A 135 -0.73 -0.51 -9.32
C THR A 135 -1.52 -1.25 -10.40
N PHE A 136 -0.93 -1.50 -11.58
CA PHE A 136 -1.59 -2.14 -12.71
C PHE A 136 -1.98 -3.62 -12.48
N PHE A 137 -1.27 -4.33 -11.60
CA PHE A 137 -1.44 -5.77 -11.46
C PHE A 137 -2.55 -6.12 -10.46
N GLU A 138 -3.45 -7.02 -10.85
CA GLU A 138 -4.42 -7.65 -9.93
C GLU A 138 -3.76 -8.76 -9.10
N THR A 139 -2.90 -9.55 -9.75
CA THR A 139 -2.09 -10.58 -9.12
C THR A 139 -0.64 -10.35 -9.50
N PHE A 140 0.27 -10.48 -8.54
CA PHE A 140 1.70 -10.29 -8.77
C PHE A 140 2.47 -11.44 -8.11
N PRO A 141 3.58 -11.94 -8.69
CA PRO A 141 4.36 -13.01 -8.07
C PRO A 141 5.11 -12.51 -6.84
N VAL A 142 5.42 -13.44 -5.92
CA VAL A 142 6.28 -13.15 -4.77
C VAL A 142 7.73 -13.40 -5.16
N VAL A 143 8.50 -12.32 -5.20
CA VAL A 143 9.93 -12.33 -5.50
C VAL A 143 10.63 -11.51 -4.42
N LEU A 144 11.70 -12.07 -3.87
CA LEU A 144 12.57 -11.47 -2.89
C LEU A 144 13.92 -11.15 -3.54
N VAL A 145 14.36 -9.91 -3.39
CA VAL A 145 15.62 -9.39 -3.93
C VAL A 145 16.54 -8.97 -2.80
N ASP A 146 17.85 -9.00 -3.02
CA ASP A 146 18.81 -8.37 -2.11
C ASP A 146 18.88 -6.84 -2.33
N GLY A 147 19.78 -6.17 -1.61
CA GLY A 147 20.00 -4.72 -1.72
C GLY A 147 20.49 -4.25 -3.09
N ASP A 148 21.05 -5.15 -3.91
CA ASP A 148 21.52 -4.86 -5.27
C ASP A 148 20.43 -5.15 -6.32
N GLY A 149 19.25 -5.62 -5.90
CA GLY A 149 18.15 -5.98 -6.78
C GLY A 149 18.28 -7.36 -7.43
N ILE A 150 19.21 -8.19 -6.97
CA ILE A 150 19.40 -9.56 -7.46
C ILE A 150 18.38 -10.47 -6.77
N VAL A 151 17.71 -11.32 -7.55
CA VAL A 151 16.72 -12.27 -7.03
C VAL A 151 17.42 -13.34 -6.18
N ARG A 152 16.97 -13.48 -4.93
CA ARG A 152 17.50 -14.46 -3.97
C ARG A 152 16.50 -15.51 -3.56
N ALA A 153 15.21 -15.18 -3.52
CA ALA A 153 14.17 -16.16 -3.22
C ALA A 153 12.87 -15.83 -3.98
N ASP A 154 12.05 -16.85 -4.22
CA ASP A 154 10.73 -16.72 -4.81
C ASP A 154 9.73 -17.76 -4.26
N VAL A 155 8.46 -17.57 -4.62
CA VAL A 155 7.44 -18.61 -4.48
C VAL A 155 7.16 -19.18 -5.87
N PRO A 156 7.77 -20.33 -6.22
CA PRO A 156 7.73 -20.84 -7.58
C PRO A 156 6.35 -21.36 -7.94
N PHE A 157 5.90 -21.07 -9.16
CA PHE A 157 4.66 -21.64 -9.70
C PHE A 157 4.83 -23.13 -10.01
N ARG A 158 5.89 -23.50 -10.76
CA ARG A 158 6.28 -24.89 -11.01
C ARG A 158 7.41 -25.30 -10.08
N ARG A 159 7.23 -26.40 -9.34
CA ARG A 159 8.19 -26.84 -8.32
C ARG A 159 9.30 -27.76 -8.85
N ALA A 160 9.14 -28.33 -10.04
CA ALA A 160 10.03 -29.37 -10.58
C ALA A 160 11.50 -28.92 -10.74
N GLU A 161 11.72 -27.65 -11.09
CA GLU A 161 13.06 -27.07 -11.31
C GLU A 161 13.29 -25.82 -10.45
N SER A 162 12.61 -25.74 -9.30
CA SER A 162 12.79 -24.62 -8.37
C SER A 162 14.22 -24.61 -7.83
N LYS A 163 14.85 -23.43 -7.87
CA LYS A 163 16.18 -23.18 -7.30
C LYS A 163 16.18 -22.11 -6.20
N TYR A 164 15.14 -21.28 -6.16
CA TYR A 164 15.03 -20.11 -5.30
C TYR A 164 13.87 -20.23 -4.31
N SER A 165 13.34 -21.44 -4.07
CA SER A 165 12.23 -21.56 -3.14
C SER A 165 12.66 -21.17 -1.73
N VAL A 166 11.73 -20.56 -0.98
CA VAL A 166 11.88 -20.24 0.44
C VAL A 166 12.49 -21.39 1.26
N GLU A 167 12.09 -22.65 0.98
CA GLU A 167 12.64 -23.84 1.64
C GLU A 167 14.11 -24.11 1.31
N GLN A 168 14.51 -23.94 0.04
CA GLN A 168 15.88 -24.22 -0.41
C GLN A 168 16.85 -23.14 0.05
N VAL A 169 16.40 -21.89 0.02
CA VAL A 169 17.18 -20.72 0.44
C VAL A 169 17.24 -20.60 1.96
N GLY A 170 16.23 -21.13 2.67
CA GLY A 170 16.12 -21.07 4.13
C GLY A 170 15.74 -19.67 4.62
N VAL A 171 14.79 -19.01 3.96
CA VAL A 171 14.38 -17.65 4.30
C VAL A 171 13.61 -17.64 5.63
N THR A 172 13.98 -16.73 6.51
CA THR A 172 13.27 -16.44 7.77
C THR A 172 12.65 -15.04 7.70
N VAL A 173 11.67 -14.78 8.56
CA VAL A 173 11.10 -13.43 8.75
C VAL A 173 11.12 -13.08 10.23
N GLU A 174 11.53 -11.86 10.54
CA GLU A 174 11.55 -11.29 11.88
C GLU A 174 10.80 -9.96 11.87
N PHE A 175 9.94 -9.74 12.87
CA PHE A 175 9.11 -8.54 12.98
C PHE A 175 9.68 -7.54 13.97
N TYR A 176 9.61 -6.26 13.61
CA TYR A 176 10.03 -5.15 14.47
C TYR A 176 8.91 -4.10 14.59
N GLY A 177 8.65 -3.64 15.81
CA GLY A 177 7.50 -2.80 16.11
C GLY A 177 6.17 -3.56 15.98
N GLY A 178 5.06 -2.84 16.23
CA GLY A 178 3.71 -3.41 16.16
C GLY A 178 3.48 -4.58 17.12
N GLU A 179 2.46 -5.38 16.81
CA GLU A 179 2.01 -6.48 17.65
C GLU A 179 3.00 -7.65 17.71
N LEU A 180 3.67 -7.97 16.60
CA LEU A 180 4.59 -9.13 16.50
C LEU A 180 6.05 -8.76 16.79
N ASN A 181 6.29 -7.66 17.50
CA ASN A 181 7.64 -7.17 17.77
C ASN A 181 8.55 -8.24 18.41
N GLY A 182 9.70 -8.51 17.79
CA GLY A 182 10.70 -9.49 18.24
C GLY A 182 10.33 -10.94 17.94
N VAL A 183 9.23 -11.20 17.25
CA VAL A 183 8.84 -12.55 16.84
C VAL A 183 9.51 -12.92 15.52
N SER A 184 10.13 -14.10 15.48
CA SER A 184 10.72 -14.66 14.27
C SER A 184 10.04 -15.96 13.86
N TYR A 185 9.92 -16.16 12.55
CA TYR A 185 9.38 -17.37 11.95
C TYR A 185 10.36 -17.95 10.92
N SER A 186 10.58 -19.26 11.02
CA SER A 186 11.38 -20.05 10.07
C SER A 186 10.55 -21.07 9.30
N ASP A 187 9.29 -21.30 9.70
CA ASP A 187 8.39 -22.19 8.99
C ASP A 187 8.10 -21.65 7.57
N PRO A 188 8.40 -22.42 6.50
CA PRO A 188 8.24 -21.95 5.13
C PRO A 188 6.81 -21.54 4.77
N THR A 189 5.79 -22.17 5.35
CA THR A 189 4.38 -21.84 5.11
C THR A 189 4.05 -20.45 5.65
N THR A 190 4.51 -20.18 6.87
CA THR A 190 4.32 -18.89 7.55
C THR A 190 5.14 -17.78 6.88
N VAL A 191 6.40 -18.05 6.53
CA VAL A 191 7.25 -17.09 5.79
C VAL A 191 6.60 -16.73 4.45
N LYS A 192 6.10 -17.72 3.68
CA LYS A 192 5.37 -17.47 2.43
C LYS A 192 4.06 -16.70 2.64
N LYS A 193 3.38 -16.90 3.76
CA LYS A 193 2.18 -16.14 4.12
C LYS A 193 2.54 -14.66 4.30
N TYR A 194 3.56 -14.35 5.10
CA TYR A 194 3.95 -12.96 5.33
C TYR A 194 4.60 -12.31 4.12
N ALA A 195 5.39 -13.04 3.31
CA ALA A 195 5.93 -12.52 2.06
C ALA A 195 4.84 -12.08 1.07
N ARG A 196 3.75 -12.86 0.94
CA ARG A 196 2.57 -12.48 0.14
C ARG A 196 1.87 -11.22 0.65
N ARG A 197 1.93 -10.96 1.96
CA ARG A 197 1.34 -9.77 2.57
C ARG A 197 2.24 -8.56 2.45
N ALA A 198 3.55 -8.73 2.66
CA ALA A 198 4.57 -7.68 2.50
C ALA A 198 4.65 -7.15 1.06
N GLN A 199 4.27 -7.97 0.07
CA GLN A 199 4.08 -7.55 -1.32
C GLN A 199 3.08 -6.40 -1.47
N LEU A 200 2.11 -6.30 -0.54
CA LEU A 200 1.08 -5.27 -0.50
C LEU A 200 1.51 -4.04 0.32
N GLY A 201 2.74 -4.00 0.84
CA GLY A 201 3.23 -2.94 1.73
C GLY A 201 3.27 -3.38 3.18
N GLU A 202 3.02 -2.44 4.10
CA GLU A 202 2.95 -2.71 5.54
C GLU A 202 1.79 -3.66 5.89
N ILE A 203 1.97 -4.44 6.98
CA ILE A 203 1.07 -5.55 7.32
C ILE A 203 0.18 -5.19 8.51
N PHE A 204 -1.13 -5.28 8.32
CA PHE A 204 -2.14 -4.98 9.34
C PHE A 204 -3.01 -6.20 9.65
N GLU A 205 -3.44 -6.36 10.90
CA GLU A 205 -4.58 -7.25 11.20
C GLU A 205 -5.87 -6.61 10.68
N LEU A 206 -6.69 -7.40 9.98
CA LEU A 206 -7.95 -6.95 9.39
C LEU A 206 -9.10 -7.82 9.90
N ASP A 207 -10.10 -7.21 10.54
CA ASP A 207 -11.36 -7.86 10.88
C ASP A 207 -12.27 -7.89 9.66
N ARG A 208 -12.49 -9.10 9.14
CA ARG A 208 -13.38 -9.37 8.01
C ARG A 208 -14.72 -9.93 8.44
N ALA A 209 -14.88 -10.33 9.70
CA ALA A 209 -16.10 -10.99 10.18
C ALA A 209 -17.23 -9.99 10.37
N THR A 210 -16.91 -8.80 10.88
CA THR A 210 -17.90 -7.74 11.18
C THR A 210 -18.72 -7.33 9.96
N LEU A 211 -18.05 -7.08 8.82
CA LEU A 211 -18.70 -6.65 7.57
C LEU A 211 -18.87 -7.78 6.53
N LYS A 212 -18.42 -9.00 6.86
CA LYS A 212 -18.33 -10.13 5.91
C LYS A 212 -17.52 -9.77 4.66
N SER A 213 -16.38 -9.10 4.87
CA SER A 213 -15.57 -8.52 3.81
C SER A 213 -15.04 -9.58 2.83
N ASP A 214 -15.19 -9.33 1.54
CA ASP A 214 -14.97 -10.32 0.47
C ASP A 214 -13.50 -10.57 0.13
N GLY A 215 -12.60 -9.69 0.58
CA GLY A 215 -11.14 -9.77 0.37
C GLY A 215 -10.69 -9.16 -0.95
N VAL A 216 -11.53 -8.33 -1.58
CA VAL A 216 -11.23 -7.68 -2.87
C VAL A 216 -11.19 -6.17 -2.68
N PHE A 217 -10.12 -5.52 -3.14
CA PHE A 217 -9.95 -4.08 -2.97
C PHE A 217 -11.07 -3.24 -3.63
N ARG A 218 -11.42 -2.13 -2.95
CA ARG A 218 -12.29 -1.07 -3.42
C ARG A 218 -11.50 0.22 -3.64
N SER A 219 -12.10 1.17 -4.33
CA SER A 219 -11.57 2.51 -4.48
C SER A 219 -11.92 3.35 -3.25
N SER A 220 -11.21 4.46 -3.05
CA SER A 220 -11.55 5.46 -2.03
C SER A 220 -12.41 6.57 -2.63
N PRO A 221 -12.98 7.48 -1.82
CA PRO A 221 -13.67 8.69 -2.31
C PRO A 221 -12.80 9.63 -3.17
N ARG A 222 -11.48 9.39 -3.25
CA ARG A 222 -10.60 10.09 -4.20
C ARG A 222 -10.66 9.49 -5.60
N GLY A 223 -10.85 8.18 -5.70
CA GLY A 223 -10.88 7.44 -6.96
C GLY A 223 -12.29 7.20 -7.50
N ASP A 224 -13.30 7.23 -6.62
CA ASP A 224 -14.70 7.10 -6.98
C ASP A 224 -15.39 8.46 -7.12
N ASP A 225 -16.29 8.56 -8.10
CA ASP A 225 -17.31 9.60 -8.23
C ASP A 225 -18.68 9.14 -7.68
N ASP A 226 -18.75 7.93 -7.10
CA ASP A 226 -20.01 7.36 -6.63
C ASP A 226 -20.37 7.82 -5.22
N ASP A 227 -21.49 8.56 -5.15
CA ASP A 227 -22.16 9.03 -3.95
C ASP A 227 -22.58 7.81 -3.08
N PRO A 228 -22.28 7.78 -1.77
CA PRO A 228 -22.84 6.76 -0.90
C PRO A 228 -24.34 7.00 -0.75
N GLN A 229 -25.15 6.36 -1.60
CA GLN A 229 -26.59 6.20 -1.38
C GLN A 229 -26.87 5.28 -0.19
#